data_AF-A0A7S3IP92-F1
#
_entry.id   AF-A0A7S3IP92-F1
#
_cell.length_a   1.000
_cell.length_b   1.000
_cell.length_c   1.000
_cell.angle_alpha   90.00
_cell.angle_beta   90.00
_cell.angle_gamma   90.00
#
_symmetry.space_group_name_H-M   'P 1'
#
loop_
_entity.id
_entity.type
_entity.pdbx_description
1 polymer ?
#
loop_
_entity_poly.entity_id
_entity_poly.type
_entity_poly.pdbx_seq_one_letter_code
_entity_poly.pdbx_strand_id
1 'polypeptide(L)'
;LERLDIKLMEASPGDRGWEIFQLDYNLNEPVLQTIISDEIMVVFQKINNFLWKLKRVEHQLSASWGVGVAYVNEFAKIPGMKNRFHRFYLAHQEMSHFVNNVHNYIMVEVLESAWKIYHDELMQVKNLDELIDVQVRYSHSILHKALLSEEQKDLNRILK
;
A
#
# COMPACT_ATOMS: atom_id res chain seq x y z
N LEU A 1 6.30 20.85 1.52
CA LEU A 1 6.95 19.73 2.23
C LEU A 1 6.94 19.90 3.75
N GLU A 2 6.54 21.06 4.29
CA GLU A 2 6.56 21.37 5.74
C GLU A 2 5.56 20.58 6.61
N ARG A 3 4.68 19.77 6.01
CA ARG A 3 3.61 19.03 6.71
C ARG A 3 3.69 17.52 6.55
N LEU A 4 4.73 17.01 5.89
CA LEU A 4 4.97 15.58 5.73
C LEU A 4 6.22 15.21 6.50
N ASP A 5 6.05 14.44 7.57
CA ASP A 5 7.11 13.95 8.44
C ASP A 5 7.25 12.43 8.33
N ILE A 6 8.32 11.92 8.95
CA ILE A 6 8.55 10.49 9.12
C ILE A 6 8.27 10.14 10.57
N LYS A 7 7.41 9.15 10.78
CA LYS A 7 7.15 8.55 12.09
C LYS A 7 7.70 7.14 12.10
N LEU A 8 8.45 6.83 13.17
CA LEU A 8 8.90 5.46 13.44
C LEU A 8 7.96 4.82 14.45
N MET A 9 7.39 3.68 14.08
CA MET A 9 6.55 2.86 14.95
C MET A 9 7.41 2.11 15.99
N GLU A 10 6.78 1.63 17.07
CA GLU A 10 7.48 0.81 18.06
C GLU A 10 8.06 -0.45 17.42
N ALA A 11 9.38 -0.62 17.55
CA ALA A 11 10.08 -1.76 16.98
C ALA A 11 9.84 -3.02 17.82
N SER A 12 9.45 -4.10 17.17
CA SER A 12 9.42 -5.45 17.73
C SER A 12 10.76 -6.17 17.52
N PRO A 13 11.12 -7.14 18.38
CA PRO A 13 12.33 -7.93 18.18
C PRO A 13 12.28 -8.69 16.84
N GLY A 14 13.18 -8.35 15.92
CA GLY A 14 13.23 -8.93 14.57
C GLY A 14 12.88 -7.95 13.45
N ASP A 15 12.35 -6.77 13.81
CA ASP A 15 12.02 -5.74 12.83
C ASP A 15 13.29 -5.19 12.16
N ARG A 16 13.31 -5.22 10.85
CA ARG A 16 14.26 -4.48 10.01
C ARG A 16 13.65 -3.09 9.84
N GLY A 17 14.42 -2.03 10.05
CA GLY A 17 13.96 -0.62 10.13
C GLY A 17 12.95 -0.10 9.07
N TRP A 18 12.70 -0.86 8.00
CA TRP A 18 11.62 -0.66 7.05
C TRP A 18 10.22 -0.93 7.60
N GLU A 19 10.05 -1.83 8.58
CA GLU A 19 8.76 -2.21 9.21
C GLU A 19 8.26 -1.16 10.19
N ILE A 20 9.16 -0.33 10.71
CA ILE A 20 8.83 0.80 11.58
C ILE A 20 8.63 2.11 10.82
N PHE A 21 8.99 2.17 9.53
CA PHE A 21 8.87 3.39 8.74
C PHE A 21 7.42 3.69 8.36
N GLN A 22 6.94 4.88 8.70
CA GLN A 22 5.64 5.40 8.29
C GLN A 22 5.74 6.89 7.93
N LEU A 23 5.01 7.30 6.90
CA LEU A 23 4.80 8.71 6.61
C LEU A 23 3.71 9.26 7.51
N ASP A 24 3.97 10.39 8.14
CA ASP A 24 3.03 11.06 9.03
C ASP A 24 2.71 12.45 8.49
N TYR A 25 1.42 12.75 8.39
CA TYR A 25 0.98 14.04 7.89
C TYR A 25 0.65 14.93 9.08
N ASN A 26 1.46 15.97 9.27
CA ASN A 26 1.34 16.87 10.39
C ASN A 26 0.16 17.84 10.18
N LEU A 27 -0.90 17.65 10.97
CA LEU A 27 -2.11 18.45 10.96
C LEU A 27 -2.15 19.48 12.10
N ASN A 28 -1.04 19.94 12.67
CA ASN A 28 -1.02 20.81 13.85
C ASN A 28 -1.77 22.16 13.74
N GLU A 29 -2.37 22.49 12.59
CA GLU A 29 -3.26 23.63 12.43
C GLU A 29 -4.74 23.25 12.74
N PRO A 30 -5.43 24.01 13.61
CA PRO A 30 -6.79 23.69 14.05
C PRO A 30 -7.81 23.56 12.91
N VAL A 31 -7.65 24.37 11.86
CA VAL A 31 -8.55 24.37 10.69
C VAL A 31 -8.47 23.03 9.95
N LEU A 32 -7.28 22.43 9.87
CA LEU A 32 -7.08 21.16 9.17
C LEU A 32 -7.51 19.96 10.00
N GLN A 33 -7.34 20.00 11.32
CA GLN A 33 -7.87 18.95 12.21
C GLN A 33 -9.40 18.89 12.20
N THR A 34 -10.05 20.02 11.96
CA THR A 34 -11.52 20.09 11.87
C THR A 34 -12.01 19.39 10.60
N ILE A 35 -11.27 19.49 9.50
CA ILE A 35 -11.63 18.91 8.18
C ILE A 35 -11.14 17.46 8.06
N ILE A 36 -9.94 17.17 8.56
CA ILE A 36 -9.31 15.84 8.56
C ILE A 36 -9.24 15.36 10.00
N SER A 37 -10.23 14.58 10.39
CA SER A 37 -10.27 13.96 11.71
C SER A 37 -9.21 12.88 11.86
N ASP A 38 -8.88 12.55 13.11
CA ASP A 38 -7.95 11.46 13.45
C ASP A 38 -8.41 10.11 12.87
N GLU A 39 -9.72 9.88 12.81
CA GLU A 39 -10.31 8.66 12.23
C GLU A 39 -9.96 8.51 10.74
N ILE A 40 -10.06 9.60 9.99
CA ILE A 40 -9.72 9.64 8.55
C ILE A 40 -8.22 9.45 8.36
N MET A 41 -7.40 10.04 9.23
CA MET A 41 -5.95 9.86 9.18
C MET A 41 -5.55 8.39 9.41
N VAL A 42 -6.20 7.69 10.34
CA VAL A 42 -5.97 6.25 10.56
C VAL A 42 -6.25 5.44 9.29
N VAL A 43 -7.30 5.79 8.53
CA VAL A 43 -7.59 5.12 7.24
C VAL A 43 -6.46 5.35 6.23
N PHE A 44 -6.00 6.59 6.06
CA PHE A 44 -4.91 6.90 5.14
C PHE A 44 -3.61 6.20 5.54
N GLN A 45 -3.30 6.15 6.84
CA GLN A 45 -2.15 5.42 7.36
C GLN A 45 -2.24 3.92 7.07
N LYS A 46 -3.43 3.30 7.25
CA LYS A 46 -3.65 1.88 6.90
C LYS A 46 -3.38 1.61 5.42
N ILE A 47 -3.93 2.44 4.53
CA ILE A 47 -3.73 2.29 3.07
C ILE A 47 -2.27 2.52 2.69
N ASN A 48 -1.63 3.56 3.21
CA ASN A 48 -0.22 3.85 2.94
C ASN A 48 0.68 2.70 3.41
N ASN A 49 0.45 2.17 4.62
CA ASN A 49 1.21 1.05 5.15
C ASN A 49 1.04 -0.22 4.28
N PHE A 50 -0.16 -0.46 3.76
CA PHE A 50 -0.41 -1.57 2.84
C PHE A 50 0.34 -1.39 1.51
N LEU A 51 0.22 -0.23 0.87
CA LEU A 51 0.92 0.09 -0.37
C LEU A 51 2.44 0.05 -0.20
N TRP A 52 2.95 0.54 0.93
CA TRP A 52 4.36 0.48 1.28
C TRP A 52 4.86 -0.97 1.35
N LYS A 53 4.13 -1.84 2.05
CA LYS A 53 4.46 -3.28 2.10
C LYS A 53 4.48 -3.89 0.70
N LEU A 54 3.47 -3.60 -0.12
CA LEU A 54 3.37 -4.11 -1.49
C LEU A 54 4.56 -3.65 -2.35
N LYS A 55 4.94 -2.36 -2.24
CA LYS A 55 6.07 -1.80 -2.97
C LYS A 55 7.40 -2.43 -2.56
N ARG A 56 7.56 -2.80 -1.28
CA ARG A 56 8.75 -3.53 -0.83
C ARG A 56 8.86 -4.91 -1.45
N VAL A 57 7.74 -5.65 -1.53
CA VAL A 57 7.73 -6.97 -2.19
C VAL A 57 8.08 -6.81 -3.67
N GLU A 58 7.51 -5.83 -4.37
CA GLU A 58 7.85 -5.50 -5.76
C GLU A 58 9.34 -5.20 -5.93
N HIS A 59 9.91 -4.39 -5.04
CA HIS A 59 11.33 -4.05 -5.06
C HIS A 59 12.24 -5.27 -4.84
N GLN A 60 11.90 -6.14 -3.88
CA GLN A 60 12.66 -7.38 -3.61
C GLN A 60 12.56 -8.39 -4.77
N LEU A 61 11.38 -8.51 -5.39
CA LEU A 61 11.21 -9.31 -6.59
C LEU A 61 12.05 -8.77 -7.73
N SER A 62 12.07 -7.44 -7.93
CA SER A 62 12.91 -6.80 -8.95
C SER A 62 14.40 -7.00 -8.69
N ALA A 63 14.86 -6.87 -7.45
CA ALA A 63 16.26 -7.08 -7.07
C ALA A 63 16.70 -8.54 -7.29
N SER A 64 15.87 -9.51 -6.87
CA SER A 64 16.15 -10.94 -7.08
C SER A 64 16.12 -11.33 -8.56
N TRP A 65 15.24 -10.73 -9.36
CA TRP A 65 15.26 -10.89 -10.82
C TRP A 65 16.57 -10.37 -11.42
N GLY A 66 17.04 -9.20 -11.00
CA GLY A 66 18.32 -8.63 -11.44
C GLY A 66 19.50 -9.57 -11.20
N VAL A 67 19.56 -10.20 -10.03
CA VAL A 67 20.56 -11.24 -9.71
C VAL A 67 20.40 -12.46 -10.62
N GLY A 68 19.17 -12.93 -10.83
CA GLY A 68 18.89 -14.07 -11.70
C GLY A 68 19.38 -13.86 -13.13
N VAL A 69 19.14 -12.67 -13.69
CA VAL A 69 19.60 -12.27 -15.02
C VAL A 69 21.13 -12.15 -15.06
N ALA A 70 21.74 -11.51 -14.06
CA ALA A 70 23.19 -11.27 -14.04
C ALA A 70 24.01 -12.57 -14.03
N TYR A 71 23.51 -13.62 -13.38
CA TYR A 71 24.22 -14.89 -13.20
C TYR A 71 23.61 -16.05 -14.02
N VAL A 72 22.80 -15.75 -15.04
CA VAL A 72 22.06 -16.78 -15.79
C VAL A 72 22.98 -17.84 -16.42
N ASN A 73 24.15 -17.42 -16.91
CA ASN A 73 25.13 -18.30 -17.55
C ASN A 73 25.87 -19.17 -16.52
N GLU A 74 26.18 -18.60 -15.37
CA GLU A 74 26.81 -19.27 -14.23
C GLU A 74 25.87 -20.33 -13.66
N PHE A 75 24.59 -19.99 -13.49
CA PHE A 75 23.56 -20.92 -13.05
C PHE A 75 23.31 -22.05 -14.04
N ALA A 76 23.39 -21.77 -15.35
CA ALA A 76 23.25 -22.79 -16.39
C ALA A 76 24.39 -23.83 -16.36
N LYS A 77 25.57 -23.48 -15.85
CA LYS A 77 26.72 -24.39 -15.71
C LYS A 77 26.59 -25.35 -14.54
N ILE A 78 25.65 -25.14 -13.62
CA ILE A 78 25.48 -26.00 -12.43
C ILE A 78 24.70 -27.27 -12.84
N PRO A 79 25.33 -28.47 -12.78
CA PRO A 79 24.67 -29.71 -13.20
C PRO A 79 23.40 -29.99 -12.39
N GLY A 80 22.32 -30.37 -13.08
CA GLY A 80 21.05 -30.75 -12.44
C GLY A 80 20.19 -29.58 -11.92
N MET A 81 20.64 -28.32 -12.01
CA MET A 81 19.89 -27.17 -11.49
C MET A 81 18.94 -26.50 -12.48
N LYS A 82 19.06 -26.78 -13.78
CA LYS A 82 18.24 -26.16 -14.84
C LYS A 82 16.73 -26.19 -14.54
N ASN A 83 16.21 -27.36 -14.15
CA ASN A 83 14.78 -27.52 -13.84
C ASN A 83 14.37 -26.77 -12.55
N ARG A 84 15.27 -26.65 -11.57
CA ARG A 84 15.00 -25.91 -10.33
C ARG A 84 14.93 -24.41 -10.60
N PHE A 85 15.89 -23.87 -11.36
CA PHE A 85 15.86 -22.47 -11.76
C PHE A 85 14.67 -22.13 -12.64
N HIS A 86 14.29 -23.03 -13.56
CA HIS A 86 13.07 -22.83 -14.35
C HIS A 86 11.82 -22.70 -13.47
N ARG A 87 11.62 -23.62 -12.51
CA ARG A 87 10.51 -23.54 -11.56
C ARG A 87 10.56 -22.28 -10.69
N PHE A 88 11.76 -21.87 -10.26
CA PHE A 88 11.96 -20.63 -9.53
C PHE A 88 11.50 -19.42 -10.34
N TYR A 89 11.91 -19.32 -11.61
CA TYR A 89 11.51 -18.20 -12.47
C TYR A 89 10.02 -18.18 -12.78
N LEU A 90 9.37 -19.34 -12.93
CA LEU A 90 7.92 -19.41 -13.07
C LEU A 90 7.21 -18.85 -11.82
N ALA A 91 7.58 -19.34 -10.63
CA ALA A 91 7.01 -18.85 -9.38
C ALA A 91 7.29 -17.35 -9.16
N HIS A 92 8.50 -16.89 -9.52
CA HIS A 92 8.88 -15.48 -9.43
C HIS A 92 8.01 -14.59 -10.33
N GLN A 93 7.75 -15.03 -11.57
CA GLN A 93 6.86 -14.32 -12.49
C GLN A 93 5.41 -14.30 -12.00
N GLU A 94 4.92 -15.42 -11.45
CA GLU A 94 3.59 -15.49 -10.83
C GLU A 94 3.46 -14.50 -9.66
N MET A 95 4.46 -14.45 -8.76
CA MET A 95 4.50 -13.50 -7.65
C MET A 95 4.54 -12.05 -8.13
N SER A 96 5.38 -11.76 -9.14
CA SER A 96 5.51 -10.40 -9.69
C SER A 96 4.22 -9.93 -10.35
N HIS A 97 3.57 -10.81 -11.12
CA HIS A 97 2.28 -10.53 -11.73
C HIS A 97 1.19 -10.31 -10.68
N PHE A 98 1.13 -11.14 -9.65
CA PHE A 98 0.19 -10.98 -8.54
C PHE A 98 0.36 -9.62 -7.84
N VAL A 99 1.59 -9.28 -7.45
CA VAL A 99 1.90 -8.00 -6.78
C VAL A 99 1.49 -6.81 -7.64
N ASN A 100 1.80 -6.85 -8.94
CA ASN A 100 1.43 -5.79 -9.87
C ASN A 100 -0.09 -5.66 -10.02
N ASN A 101 -0.82 -6.78 -10.11
CA ASN A 101 -2.28 -6.74 -10.23
C ASN A 101 -2.95 -6.19 -8.97
N VAL A 102 -2.48 -6.59 -7.78
CA VAL A 102 -2.98 -6.03 -6.52
C VAL A 102 -2.68 -4.53 -6.44
N HIS A 103 -1.47 -4.11 -6.84
CA HIS A 103 -1.11 -2.70 -6.84
C HIS A 103 -2.00 -1.87 -7.76
N ASN A 104 -2.20 -2.34 -9.00
CA ASN A 104 -3.03 -1.66 -9.99
C ASN A 104 -4.51 -1.62 -9.57
N TYR A 105 -5.01 -2.71 -8.97
CA TYR A 105 -6.35 -2.73 -8.40
C TYR A 105 -6.54 -1.62 -7.35
N ILE A 106 -5.62 -1.51 -6.39
CA ILE A 106 -5.73 -0.47 -5.36
C ILE A 106 -5.60 0.93 -5.97
N MET A 107 -4.65 1.14 -6.88
CA MET A 107 -4.45 2.47 -7.47
C MET A 107 -5.63 2.93 -8.33
N VAL A 108 -6.16 2.06 -9.19
CA VAL A 108 -7.19 2.45 -10.18
C VAL A 108 -8.60 2.20 -9.64
N GLU A 109 -8.91 0.95 -9.30
CA GLU A 109 -10.28 0.56 -8.94
C GLU A 109 -10.70 1.09 -7.57
N VAL A 110 -9.74 1.26 -6.65
CA VAL A 110 -10.02 1.78 -5.31
C VAL A 110 -9.79 3.29 -5.26
N LEU A 111 -8.55 3.74 -5.43
CA LEU A 111 -8.19 5.13 -5.17
C LEU A 111 -8.69 6.08 -6.26
N GLU A 112 -8.41 5.83 -7.53
CA GLU A 112 -8.82 6.72 -8.63
C GLU A 112 -10.34 6.77 -8.77
N SER A 113 -11.01 5.61 -8.73
CA SER A 113 -12.48 5.53 -8.76
C SER A 113 -13.13 6.30 -7.60
N ALA A 114 -12.65 6.09 -6.36
CA ALA A 114 -13.20 6.79 -5.20
C ALA A 114 -12.86 8.29 -5.22
N TRP A 115 -11.67 8.66 -5.70
CA TRP A 115 -11.27 10.07 -5.83
C TRP A 115 -12.18 10.82 -6.79
N LYS A 116 -12.52 10.21 -7.93
CA LYS A 116 -13.43 10.82 -8.90
C LYS A 116 -14.79 11.14 -8.28
N ILE A 117 -15.38 10.17 -7.58
CA ILE A 117 -16.67 10.35 -6.88
C ILE A 117 -16.55 11.44 -5.82
N TYR A 118 -15.51 11.37 -4.98
CA TYR A 118 -15.25 12.34 -3.93
C TYR A 118 -15.09 13.76 -4.49
N HIS A 119 -14.32 13.93 -5.57
CA HIS A 119 -14.09 15.21 -6.21
C HIS A 119 -15.38 15.80 -6.79
N ASP A 120 -16.22 14.98 -7.43
CA ASP A 120 -17.49 15.44 -7.98
C ASP A 120 -18.47 15.86 -6.87
N GLU A 121 -18.51 15.12 -5.75
CA GLU A 121 -19.29 15.49 -4.55
C GLU A 121 -18.75 16.77 -3.90
N LEU A 122 -17.42 16.90 -3.79
CA LEU A 122 -16.74 18.04 -3.20
C LEU A 122 -17.10 19.37 -3.90
N MET A 123 -17.29 19.36 -5.21
CA MET A 123 -17.70 20.54 -5.99
C MET A 123 -19.14 21.00 -5.70
N GLN A 124 -19.97 20.16 -5.08
CA GLN A 124 -21.35 20.47 -4.74
C GLN A 124 -21.55 20.89 -3.28
N VAL A 125 -20.51 20.76 -2.45
CA VAL A 125 -20.53 21.07 -1.02
C VAL A 125 -20.74 22.56 -0.78
N LYS A 126 -21.66 22.91 0.13
CA LYS A 126 -22.01 24.31 0.43
C LYS A 126 -21.60 24.77 1.82
N ASN A 127 -21.34 23.82 2.73
CA ASN A 127 -20.99 24.11 4.12
C ASN A 127 -19.95 23.10 4.64
N LEU A 128 -19.41 23.39 5.83
CA LEU A 128 -18.36 22.59 6.45
C LEU A 128 -18.84 21.20 6.87
N ASP A 129 -20.09 21.06 7.31
CA ASP A 129 -20.63 19.78 7.75
C ASP A 129 -20.77 18.81 6.56
N GLU A 130 -21.26 19.30 5.42
CA GLU A 130 -21.29 18.55 4.16
C GLU A 130 -19.88 18.15 3.70
N LEU A 131 -18.88 19.01 3.88
CA LEU A 131 -17.48 18.69 3.56
C LEU A 131 -16.98 17.51 4.38
N ILE A 132 -17.20 17.56 5.70
CA ILE A 132 -16.78 16.51 6.63
C ILE A 132 -17.47 15.19 6.28
N ASP A 133 -18.78 15.22 6.00
CA ASP A 133 -19.56 14.04 5.62
C ASP A 133 -19.04 13.38 4.34
N VAL A 134 -18.73 14.17 3.30
CA VAL A 134 -18.18 13.68 2.02
C VAL A 134 -16.79 13.05 2.25
N GLN A 135 -15.94 13.67 3.06
CA GLN A 135 -14.61 13.17 3.42
C GLN A 135 -14.69 11.83 4.18
N VAL A 136 -15.59 11.73 5.16
CA VAL A 136 -15.81 10.51 5.94
C VAL A 136 -16.30 9.39 5.03
N ARG A 137 -17.30 9.64 4.16
CA ARG A 137 -17.75 8.64 3.18
C ARG A 137 -16.64 8.19 2.25
N TYR A 138 -15.82 9.11 1.76
CA TYR A 138 -14.65 8.77 0.94
C TYR A 138 -13.70 7.84 1.68
N SER A 139 -13.33 8.16 2.94
CA SER A 139 -12.45 7.33 3.75
C SER A 139 -13.00 5.91 4.00
N HIS A 140 -14.28 5.77 4.32
CA HIS A 140 -14.89 4.45 4.50
C HIS A 140 -14.93 3.66 3.18
N SER A 141 -15.23 4.32 2.07
CA SER A 141 -15.26 3.71 0.74
C SER A 141 -13.90 3.14 0.35
N ILE A 142 -12.82 3.92 0.49
CA ILE A 142 -11.46 3.46 0.17
C ILE A 142 -11.01 2.35 1.12
N LEU A 143 -11.31 2.44 2.42
CA LEU A 143 -10.93 1.41 3.39
C LEU A 143 -11.59 0.06 3.07
N HIS A 144 -12.88 0.09 2.78
CA HIS A 144 -13.66 -1.10 2.46
C HIS A 144 -13.21 -1.72 1.13
N LYS A 145 -13.07 -0.90 0.07
CA LYS A 145 -12.63 -1.38 -1.25
C LYS A 145 -11.16 -1.82 -1.27
N ALA A 146 -10.29 -1.24 -0.44
CA ALA A 146 -8.90 -1.67 -0.31
C ALA A 146 -8.72 -3.04 0.38
N LEU A 147 -9.82 -3.66 0.80
CA LEU A 147 -9.85 -4.92 1.55
C LEU A 147 -9.25 -4.84 2.96
N LEU A 148 -9.19 -3.63 3.53
CA LEU A 148 -8.54 -3.32 4.81
C LEU A 148 -9.56 -3.08 5.95
N SER A 149 -10.83 -3.41 5.73
CA SER A 149 -11.88 -3.26 6.74
C SER A 149 -11.81 -4.35 7.81
N GLU A 150 -12.42 -4.08 8.96
CA GLU A 150 -12.53 -5.06 10.05
C GLU A 150 -13.43 -6.27 9.69
N GLU A 151 -14.22 -6.17 8.63
CA GLU A 151 -15.04 -7.29 8.12
C GLU A 151 -14.18 -8.30 7.34
N GLN A 152 -13.01 -7.89 6.87
CA GLN A 152 -12.08 -8.72 6.07
C GLN A 152 -10.84 -9.14 6.89
N LYS A 153 -10.98 -9.28 8.21
CA LYS A 153 -9.88 -9.66 9.13
C LYS A 153 -9.13 -10.92 8.71
N ASP A 154 -9.82 -11.90 8.15
CA ASP A 154 -9.19 -13.14 7.71
C ASP A 154 -8.30 -12.93 6.49
N LEU A 155 -8.70 -12.06 5.55
CA LEU A 155 -7.87 -11.68 4.41
C LEU A 155 -6.68 -10.81 4.86
N ASN A 156 -6.91 -9.89 5.79
CA ASN A 156 -5.85 -9.09 6.40
C ASN A 156 -4.83 -9.95 7.17
N ARG A 157 -5.24 -11.11 7.71
CA ARG A 157 -4.32 -12.08 8.33
C ARG A 157 -3.45 -12.79 7.30
N ILE A 158 -3.96 -13.06 6.11
CA ILE A 158 -3.20 -13.68 5.02
C ILE A 158 -2.21 -12.70 4.40
N LEU A 159 -2.53 -11.41 4.41
CA LEU A 159 -1.69 -10.32 3.88
C LEU A 159 -0.70 -9.73 4.92
N LYS A 160 -0.76 -10.18 6.18
CA LYS A 160 0.18 -9.80 7.25
C LYS A 160 1.42 -10.69 7.24
#